data_AF-A0A0N4V1A2-F1
#
_entry.id   AF-A0A0N4V1A2-F1
#
_cell.length_a   1.000
_cell.length_b   1.000
_cell.length_c   1.000
_cell.angle_alpha   90.00
_cell.angle_beta   90.00
_cell.angle_gamma   90.00
#
_symmetry.space_group_name_H-M   'P 1'
#
loop_
_entity.id
_entity.type
_entity.pdbx_description
1 polymer ?
#
loop_
_entity_poly.entity_id
_entity_poly.type
_entity_poly.pdbx_seq_one_letter_code
_entity_poly.pdbx_strand_id
1 'polypeptide(L)'
;MTLKSAKIKLGFVEWSKWKLKRRIGPKRRLTNCYETLGALPWGELHRDDRDEVKRMKTECRTPDGTHLLFKGCPKAEFRRILHYIDSLTFNSQPDYEFIKLLLQLPIKNYALNMDEPYDWED
;
A
#
# COMPACT_ATOMS: atom_id res chain seq x y z
N MET A 1 41.72 18.98 -43.13
CA MET A 1 40.72 20.02 -43.45
C MET A 1 39.37 19.33 -43.37
N THR A 2 38.43 19.62 -42.48
CA THR A 2 38.02 20.86 -41.83
C THR A 2 37.32 20.53 -40.51
N LEU A 3 37.58 21.36 -39.50
CA LEU A 3 36.86 21.41 -38.23
C LEU A 3 35.49 22.08 -38.38
N LYS A 4 34.66 21.85 -37.35
CA LYS A 4 33.57 22.68 -36.79
C LYS A 4 32.14 22.38 -37.26
N SER A 5 31.37 21.77 -36.36
CA SER A 5 30.31 22.52 -35.68
C SER A 5 29.85 21.82 -34.41
N ALA A 6 30.14 22.46 -33.29
CA ALA A 6 29.56 22.18 -31.99
C ALA A 6 28.09 22.60 -31.98
N LYS A 7 27.21 21.73 -31.48
CA LYS A 7 25.91 22.12 -30.94
C LYS A 7 25.77 21.51 -29.57
N ILE A 8 26.04 22.32 -28.56
CA ILE A 8 25.62 22.11 -27.18
C ILE A 8 24.10 22.20 -27.19
N LYS A 9 23.41 21.09 -26.88
CA LYS A 9 22.03 21.11 -26.44
C LYS A 9 21.98 20.48 -25.06
N LEU A 10 21.95 21.36 -24.07
CA LEU A 10 21.55 21.05 -22.71
C LEU A 10 20.09 20.61 -22.69
N GLY A 11 19.80 19.60 -21.87
CA GLY A 11 18.52 19.45 -21.19
C GLY A 11 17.43 18.68 -21.93
N PHE A 12 17.36 17.37 -21.69
CA PHE A 12 16.13 16.68 -21.25
C PHE A 12 16.50 15.24 -20.89
N VAL A 13 16.76 14.95 -19.61
CA VAL A 13 17.04 13.57 -19.17
C VAL A 13 15.71 12.83 -19.13
N GLU A 14 15.49 12.04 -20.17
CA GLU A 14 14.38 11.14 -20.38
C GLU A 14 14.36 10.05 -19.27
N TRP A 15 13.41 10.17 -18.34
CA TRP A 15 13.18 9.26 -17.20
C TRP A 15 12.81 7.81 -17.59
N SER A 16 12.72 7.51 -18.89
CA SER A 16 12.25 6.23 -19.43
C SER A 16 13.28 5.10 -19.37
N LYS A 17 14.54 5.38 -19.04
CA LYS A 17 15.64 4.39 -19.08
C LYS A 17 16.02 3.75 -17.75
N TRP A 18 15.42 4.16 -16.63
CA TRP A 18 15.70 3.56 -15.31
C TRP A 18 14.86 2.31 -14.96
N LYS A 19 13.90 1.91 -15.81
CA LYS A 19 12.98 0.81 -15.50
C LYS A 19 13.48 -0.60 -15.87
N LEU A 20 14.67 -0.78 -16.45
CA LEU A 20 15.03 -2.06 -17.07
C LEU A 20 16.42 -2.60 -16.72
N LYS A 21 16.82 -2.57 -15.44
CA LYS A 21 17.99 -3.35 -14.99
C LYS A 21 17.89 -3.84 -13.54
N ARG A 22 16.94 -4.74 -13.29
CA ARG A 22 16.98 -5.68 -12.16
C ARG A 22 16.52 -7.08 -12.61
N ARG A 23 17.41 -7.85 -13.23
CA ARG A 23 17.47 -9.33 -13.06
C ARG A 23 18.38 -9.53 -11.82
N ILE A 24 18.22 -10.49 -10.90
CA ILE A 24 18.37 -11.95 -11.03
C ILE A 24 17.89 -12.57 -9.68
N GLY A 25 17.26 -13.76 -9.70
CA GLY A 25 17.21 -14.70 -8.56
C GLY A 25 15.81 -15.26 -8.22
N PRO A 26 15.65 -16.60 -8.04
CA PRO A 26 14.38 -17.20 -7.63
C PRO A 26 14.24 -17.09 -6.11
N LYS A 27 14.03 -15.89 -5.60
CA LYS A 27 13.49 -15.76 -4.24
C LYS A 27 11.98 -15.86 -4.40
N ARG A 28 11.39 -16.92 -3.85
CA ARG A 28 9.99 -16.90 -3.38
C ARG A 28 9.90 -15.92 -2.20
N ARG A 29 10.33 -14.68 -2.43
CA ARG A 29 10.20 -13.56 -1.52
C ARG A 29 8.73 -13.19 -1.63
N LEU A 30 8.08 -13.10 -0.48
CA LEU A 30 6.80 -12.43 -0.33
C LEU A 30 6.98 -10.96 -0.78
N THR A 31 7.01 -10.70 -2.09
CA THR A 31 7.13 -9.34 -2.65
C THR A 31 5.81 -8.58 -2.63
N ASN A 32 4.78 -9.11 -1.96
CA ASN A 32 3.40 -8.66 -2.19
C ASN A 32 2.69 -8.23 -0.91
N CYS A 33 3.39 -8.01 0.20
CA CYS A 33 2.75 -7.68 1.48
C CYS A 33 3.54 -6.64 2.29
N TYR A 34 3.81 -5.43 1.78
CA TYR A 34 4.21 -4.34 2.69
C TYR A 34 3.81 -2.91 2.31
N GLU A 35 3.19 -2.70 1.16
CA GLU A 35 2.43 -1.48 0.90
C GLU A 35 1.07 -1.88 0.33
N THR A 36 -0.01 -1.56 1.02
CA THR A 36 -1.38 -1.62 0.51
C THR A 36 -1.48 -0.88 -0.82
N LEU A 37 -1.27 -1.53 -1.96
CA LEU A 37 -1.28 -0.96 -3.33
C LEU A 37 -0.48 0.35 -3.56
N GLY A 38 0.21 0.88 -2.54
CA GLY A 38 0.76 2.25 -2.50
C GLY A 38 -0.28 3.37 -2.64
N ALA A 39 -1.57 3.06 -2.79
CA ALA A 39 -2.60 4.02 -3.16
C ALA A 39 -3.99 3.58 -2.69
N LEU A 40 -4.78 4.55 -2.22
CA LEU A 40 -6.20 4.37 -1.93
C LEU A 40 -7.04 4.70 -3.17
N PRO A 41 -8.22 4.07 -3.35
CA PRO A 41 -9.09 4.33 -4.51
C PRO A 41 -9.45 5.81 -4.69
N TRP A 42 -9.58 6.55 -3.59
CA TRP A 42 -9.89 8.00 -3.59
C TRP A 42 -8.64 8.89 -3.46
N GLY A 43 -7.43 8.34 -3.63
CA GLY A 43 -6.18 9.08 -3.46
C GLY A 43 -5.93 10.17 -4.52
N GLU A 44 -6.51 10.00 -5.70
CA GLU A 44 -6.35 10.94 -6.84
C GLU A 44 -7.45 12.02 -6.90
N LEU A 45 -8.47 11.93 -6.05
CA LEU A 45 -9.58 12.90 -6.04
C LEU A 45 -9.15 14.25 -5.49
N HIS A 46 -9.73 15.32 -6.04
CA HIS A 46 -9.47 16.67 -5.56
C HIS A 46 -10.11 16.86 -4.17
N ARG A 47 -9.58 17.80 -3.38
CA ARG A 47 -10.05 18.05 -1.99
C ARG A 47 -11.50 18.54 -1.92
N ASP A 48 -12.01 19.08 -3.02
CA ASP A 48 -13.35 19.62 -3.14
C ASP A 48 -14.40 18.52 -3.39
N ASP A 49 -13.98 17.36 -3.89
CA ASP A 49 -14.86 16.22 -4.23
C ASP A 49 -15.19 15.37 -3.01
N ARG A 50 -15.59 16.00 -1.89
CA ARG A 50 -15.82 15.30 -0.62
C ARG A 50 -16.95 14.28 -0.69
N ASP A 51 -18.00 14.58 -1.44
CA ASP A 51 -19.16 13.69 -1.59
C ASP A 51 -18.81 12.44 -2.38
N GLU A 52 -17.95 12.58 -3.38
CA GLU A 52 -17.41 11.48 -4.17
C GLU A 52 -16.55 10.56 -3.28
N VAL A 53 -15.62 11.14 -2.51
CA VAL A 53 -14.79 10.41 -1.54
C VAL A 53 -15.67 9.66 -0.53
N LYS A 54 -16.75 10.30 -0.06
CA LYS A 54 -17.70 9.68 0.86
C LYS A 54 -18.39 8.47 0.22
N ARG A 55 -18.87 8.61 -1.03
CA ARG A 55 -19.50 7.50 -1.77
C ARG A 55 -18.54 6.33 -1.94
N MET A 56 -17.32 6.59 -2.42
CA MET A 56 -16.29 5.56 -2.60
C MET A 56 -15.94 4.84 -1.30
N LYS A 57 -15.86 5.57 -0.17
CA LYS A 57 -15.64 4.96 1.15
C LYS A 57 -16.77 4.04 1.57
N THR A 58 -18.03 4.44 1.33
CA THR A 58 -19.20 3.60 1.61
C THR A 58 -19.21 2.35 0.74
N GLU A 59 -18.91 2.48 -0.55
CA GLU A 59 -18.80 1.35 -1.47
C GLU A 59 -17.70 0.37 -1.05
N CYS A 60 -16.57 0.86 -0.55
CA CYS A 60 -15.49 0.01 -0.04
C CYS A 60 -15.89 -0.82 1.20
N ARG A 61 -16.98 -0.47 1.91
CA ARG A 61 -17.51 -1.25 3.04
C ARG A 61 -18.46 -2.37 2.62
N THR A 62 -18.82 -2.45 1.34
CA THR A 62 -19.51 -3.62 0.80
C THR A 62 -18.57 -4.83 0.77
N PRO A 63 -19.08 -6.07 0.77
CA PRO A 63 -18.24 -7.27 0.71
C PRO A 63 -17.32 -7.29 -0.53
N ASP A 64 -17.81 -6.81 -1.67
CA ASP A 64 -17.06 -6.73 -2.92
C ASP A 64 -15.99 -5.63 -2.86
N GLY A 65 -16.36 -4.44 -2.35
CA GLY A 65 -15.43 -3.33 -2.18
C GLY A 65 -14.32 -3.63 -1.16
N THR A 66 -14.64 -4.33 -0.08
CA THR A 66 -13.67 -4.75 0.95
C THR A 66 -12.66 -5.73 0.37
N HIS A 67 -13.11 -6.62 -0.53
CA HIS A 67 -12.23 -7.56 -1.22
C HIS A 67 -11.22 -6.83 -2.13
N LEU A 68 -11.67 -5.77 -2.80
CA LEU A 68 -10.82 -4.93 -3.65
C LEU A 68 -9.83 -4.11 -2.80
N LEU A 69 -10.29 -3.54 -1.70
CA LEU A 69 -9.47 -2.74 -0.78
C LEU A 69 -8.31 -3.55 -0.18
N PHE A 70 -8.58 -4.78 0.25
CA PHE A 70 -7.57 -5.67 0.84
C PHE A 70 -6.92 -6.60 -0.18
N LYS A 71 -6.89 -6.23 -1.45
CA LYS A 71 -6.19 -7.01 -2.49
C LYS A 71 -4.69 -7.00 -2.22
N GLY A 72 -4.13 -8.18 -1.90
CA GLY A 72 -2.71 -8.33 -1.54
C GLY A 72 -2.44 -8.32 -0.04
N CYS A 73 -3.45 -8.05 0.79
CA CYS A 73 -3.31 -8.08 2.25
C CYS A 73 -3.86 -9.38 2.86
N PRO A 74 -3.49 -9.72 4.10
CA PRO A 74 -4.12 -10.77 4.92
C PRO A 74 -5.63 -10.55 5.12
N LYS A 75 -6.46 -11.00 4.16
CA LYS A 75 -7.87 -10.63 4.08
C LYS A 75 -8.69 -11.01 5.31
N ALA A 76 -8.33 -12.11 5.97
CA ALA A 76 -9.12 -12.65 7.08
C ALA A 76 -9.03 -11.76 8.33
N GLU A 77 -7.83 -11.34 8.70
CA GLU A 77 -7.54 -10.56 9.89
C GLU A 77 -7.94 -9.09 9.68
N PHE A 78 -7.59 -8.50 8.54
CA PHE A 78 -7.97 -7.12 8.23
C PHE A 78 -9.49 -6.94 8.13
N ARG A 79 -10.23 -7.92 7.58
CA ARG A 79 -11.70 -7.88 7.57
C ARG A 79 -12.29 -7.97 8.98
N ARG A 80 -11.68 -8.76 9.88
CA ARG A 80 -12.11 -8.85 11.28
C ARG A 80 -11.90 -7.52 12.01
N ILE A 81 -10.75 -6.87 11.81
CA ILE A 81 -10.48 -5.54 12.35
C ILE A 81 -11.50 -4.53 11.81
N LEU A 82 -11.77 -4.55 10.50
CA LEU A 82 -12.72 -3.64 9.87
C LEU A 82 -14.13 -3.77 10.46
N HIS A 83 -14.60 -5.02 10.58
CA HIS A 83 -15.91 -5.32 11.19
C HIS A 83 -15.97 -4.93 12.67
N TYR A 84 -14.86 -5.11 13.41
CA TYR A 84 -14.78 -4.68 14.80
C TYR A 84 -14.95 -3.17 14.93
N ILE A 85 -14.20 -2.41 14.14
CA ILE A 85 -14.29 -0.95 14.13
C ILE A 85 -15.70 -0.47 13.74
N ASP A 86 -16.33 -1.11 12.76
CA ASP A 86 -17.69 -0.76 12.33
C ASP A 86 -18.77 -1.06 13.36
N SER A 87 -18.50 -1.99 14.30
CA SER A 87 -19.42 -2.30 15.41
C SER A 87 -19.35 -1.32 16.58
N LEU A 88 -18.31 -0.47 16.64
CA LEU A 88 -18.13 0.48 17.73
C LEU A 88 -19.08 1.67 17.59
N THR A 89 -19.62 2.10 18.73
CA THR A 89 -20.38 3.35 18.84
C THR A 89 -19.51 4.46 19.42
N PHE A 90 -19.97 5.71 19.33
CA PHE A 90 -19.23 6.87 19.84
C PHE A 90 -18.86 6.74 21.34
N ASN A 91 -19.70 6.09 22.13
CA ASN A 91 -19.50 5.92 23.57
C ASN A 91 -18.76 4.60 23.93
N SER A 92 -18.50 3.75 22.95
CA SER A 92 -17.86 2.45 23.18
C SER A 92 -16.36 2.64 23.41
N GLN A 93 -15.81 2.01 24.44
CA GLN A 93 -14.36 1.93 24.62
C GLN A 93 -13.78 0.85 23.70
N PRO A 94 -12.87 1.18 22.77
CA PRO A 94 -12.20 0.19 21.95
C PRO A 94 -11.23 -0.67 22.76
N ASP A 95 -11.22 -1.97 22.48
CA ASP A 95 -10.28 -2.96 22.96
C ASP A 95 -9.07 -2.99 22.03
N TYR A 96 -8.04 -2.25 22.44
CA TYR A 96 -6.78 -2.18 21.70
C TYR A 96 -5.97 -3.47 21.79
N GLU A 97 -6.15 -4.29 22.84
CA GLU A 97 -5.44 -5.57 22.96
C GLU A 97 -5.95 -6.56 21.91
N PHE A 98 -7.26 -6.58 21.68
CA PHE A 98 -7.85 -7.35 20.59
C PHE A 98 -7.28 -6.97 19.21
N ILE A 99 -7.17 -5.67 18.92
CA ILE A 99 -6.61 -5.19 17.64
C ILE A 99 -5.14 -5.62 17.51
N LYS A 100 -4.33 -5.47 18.57
CA LYS A 100 -2.91 -5.91 18.58
C LYS A 100 -2.79 -7.40 18.30
N LEU A 101 -3.60 -8.23 18.94
CA LEU A 101 -3.59 -9.67 18.71
C LEU A 101 -3.92 -10.01 17.25
N LEU A 102 -4.92 -9.35 16.65
CA LEU A 102 -5.26 -9.53 15.24
C LEU A 102 -4.14 -9.13 14.29
N LEU A 103 -3.34 -8.11 14.63
CA LEU A 103 -2.16 -7.71 13.86
C LEU A 103 -0.96 -8.66 14.04
N GLN A 104 -0.84 -9.32 15.19
CA GLN A 104 0.21 -10.32 15.42
C GLN A 104 -0.04 -11.65 14.70
N LEU A 105 -1.30 -12.00 14.41
CA LEU A 105 -1.65 -13.20 13.65
C LEU A 105 -1.02 -13.27 12.25
N PRO A 106 -1.12 -12.25 11.38
CA PRO A 106 -0.46 -12.29 10.09
C PRO A 106 1.06 -12.34 10.23
N ILE A 107 1.66 -11.63 11.20
CA ILE A 107 3.10 -11.69 11.46
C ILE A 107 3.55 -13.14 11.71
N LYS A 108 2.81 -13.88 12.56
CA LYS A 108 3.05 -15.31 12.80
C LYS A 108 2.80 -16.17 11.57
N ASN A 109 1.71 -15.93 10.84
CA ASN A 109 1.31 -16.71 9.66
C ASN A 109 2.26 -16.56 8.48
N TYR A 110 2.84 -15.37 8.30
CA TYR A 110 3.81 -15.06 7.24
C TYR A 110 5.26 -15.22 7.71
N ALA A 111 5.48 -15.69 8.94
CA ALA A 111 6.80 -15.89 9.56
C ALA A 111 7.70 -14.66 9.44
N LEU A 112 7.13 -13.48 9.73
CA LEU A 112 7.88 -12.22 9.76
C LEU A 112 8.69 -12.15 11.05
N ASN A 113 9.95 -11.75 10.94
CA ASN A 113 10.82 -11.54 12.09
C ASN A 113 10.58 -10.14 12.62
N MET A 114 10.24 -10.03 13.91
CA MET A 114 10.06 -8.73 14.57
C MET A 114 11.38 -7.96 14.73
N ASP A 115 12.51 -8.65 14.58
CA ASP A 115 13.86 -8.09 14.67
C ASP A 115 14.42 -7.68 13.31
N GLU A 116 13.63 -7.77 12.23
CA GLU A 116 14.03 -7.25 10.92
C GLU A 116 14.10 -5.72 10.99
N PRO A 117 15.19 -5.08 10.50
CA PRO A 117 15.28 -3.63 10.47
C PRO A 117 14.13 -3.06 9.64
N TYR A 118 13.65 -1.89 10.06
CA TYR A 118 12.61 -1.21 9.30
C TYR A 118 13.12 -0.77 7.93
N ASP A 119 12.22 -0.66 6.95
CA ASP A 119 12.57 -0.29 5.56
C ASP A 119 13.30 1.08 5.43
N TRP A 120 13.25 1.92 6.47
CA TRP A 120 13.92 3.23 6.52
C TRP A 120 15.23 3.24 7.31
N GLU A 121 15.61 2.14 7.96
CA GLU A 121 16.84 2.02 8.77
C GLU A 121 18.00 1.44 7.93
N ASP A 122 18.25 2.03 6.76
CA ASP A 122 19.48 1.85 5.97
C ASP A 122 20.64 2.71 6.51
#